data_AF-G4TS39-F1
#
_entry.id   AF-G4TS39-F1
#
_cell.length_a   1.000
_cell.length_b   1.000
_cell.length_c   1.000
_cell.angle_alpha   90.00
_cell.angle_beta   90.00
_cell.angle_gamma   90.00
#
_symmetry.space_group_name_H-M   'P 1'
#
loop_
_entity.id
_entity.type
_entity.pdbx_description
1 polymer ?
#
loop_
_entity_poly.entity_id
_entity_poly.type
_entity_poly.pdbx_seq_one_letter_code
_entity_poly.pdbx_strand_id
1 'polypeptide(L)'
;MLARHVARQHWIFRINSSLINTAAIHCRKSHSDTLITTSEVVTDRQSKFIGRAARIQSKEDAENILKTVREMKAVRKASHRAMYAWRNCPNNEIAEGMGNDGESGAGMVLLNMLRQSDWRNVIVIVTRFYGGKPLGPDRFRHIRAVAREALEKL
;
A
#
# COMPACT_ATOMS: atom_id res chain seq x y z
N MET A 1 -19.32 58.80 -59.17
CA MET A 1 -20.77 58.49 -59.20
C MET A 1 -20.96 57.06 -58.72
N LEU A 2 -21.77 56.88 -57.65
CA LEU A 2 -22.52 55.67 -57.21
C LEU A 2 -21.67 54.43 -56.82
N ALA A 3 -21.87 53.69 -55.72
CA ALA A 3 -22.99 53.50 -54.79
C ALA A 3 -22.41 53.01 -53.43
N ARG A 4 -22.79 53.57 -52.27
CA ARG A 4 -23.92 53.23 -51.37
C ARG A 4 -23.93 51.80 -50.76
N HIS A 5 -23.98 51.81 -49.41
CA HIS A 5 -24.73 50.92 -48.49
C HIS A 5 -24.16 49.51 -48.20
N VAL A 6 -23.74 49.17 -46.99
CA VAL A 6 -24.43 48.91 -45.68
C VAL A 6 -24.58 47.39 -45.44
N ALA A 7 -24.47 47.00 -44.16
CA ALA A 7 -24.79 45.70 -43.53
C ALA A 7 -23.71 44.59 -43.64
N ARG A 8 -23.44 43.74 -42.64
CA ARG A 8 -24.09 43.44 -41.35
C ARG A 8 -23.13 42.56 -40.52
N GLN A 9 -23.19 42.74 -39.20
CA GLN A 9 -23.02 41.73 -38.14
C GLN A 9 -21.75 40.87 -38.07
N HIS A 10 -20.90 41.16 -37.08
CA HIS A 10 -20.17 40.13 -36.34
C HIS A 10 -20.30 40.42 -34.84
N TRP A 11 -20.96 39.51 -34.14
CA TRP A 11 -21.01 39.43 -32.69
C TRP A 11 -19.62 39.02 -32.18
N ILE A 12 -18.86 39.95 -31.62
CA ILE A 12 -17.68 39.62 -30.81
C ILE A 12 -18.15 39.64 -29.35
N PHE A 13 -18.42 38.44 -28.81
CA PHE A 13 -18.59 38.26 -27.37
C PHE A 13 -17.27 38.60 -26.68
N ARG A 14 -17.24 39.76 -26.05
CA ARG A 14 -16.16 40.23 -25.18
C ARG A 14 -16.33 39.51 -23.84
N ILE A 15 -15.52 38.47 -23.59
CA ILE A 15 -15.51 37.77 -22.31
C ILE A 15 -14.79 38.69 -21.32
N ASN A 16 -15.55 39.33 -20.42
CA ASN A 16 -15.00 40.04 -19.27
C ASN A 16 -15.33 39.23 -18.01
N SER A 17 -14.28 38.56 -17.53
CA SER A 17 -13.93 38.32 -16.14
C SER A 17 -15.03 38.53 -15.09
N SER A 18 -15.55 37.43 -14.56
CA SER A 18 -15.97 37.37 -13.15
C SER A 18 -16.06 35.92 -12.66
N LEU A 19 -15.20 35.61 -11.69
CA LEU A 19 -15.52 34.82 -10.50
C LEU A 19 -16.15 33.44 -10.72
N ILE A 20 -15.30 32.43 -10.90
CA ILE A 20 -15.48 31.10 -10.27
C ILE A 20 -14.15 30.36 -10.30
N ASN A 21 -13.53 30.20 -9.13
CA ASN A 21 -12.94 28.91 -8.76
C ASN A 21 -12.59 28.94 -7.28
N THR A 22 -13.62 28.74 -6.45
CA THR A 22 -13.47 28.16 -5.12
C THR A 22 -13.17 26.67 -5.29
N ALA A 23 -12.03 26.33 -5.89
CA ALA A 23 -11.47 25.00 -5.76
C ALA A 23 -10.51 25.10 -4.59
N ALA A 24 -11.03 24.80 -3.40
CA ALA A 24 -10.26 24.61 -2.20
C ALA A 24 -8.96 23.90 -2.57
N ILE A 25 -7.87 24.59 -2.28
CA ILE A 25 -6.49 24.12 -2.39
C ILE A 25 -6.47 22.72 -1.78
N HIS A 26 -6.50 21.70 -2.64
CA HIS A 26 -6.33 20.32 -2.21
C HIS A 26 -4.87 20.25 -1.77
N CYS A 27 -4.65 20.50 -0.48
CA CYS A 27 -3.40 20.22 0.19
C CYS A 27 -3.16 18.73 -0.02
N ARG A 28 -2.42 18.39 -1.08
CA ARG A 28 -1.81 17.07 -1.23
C ARG A 28 -0.96 16.92 0.00
N LYS A 29 -1.47 16.19 1.00
CA LYS A 29 -0.65 15.76 2.12
C LYS A 29 0.62 15.20 1.50
N SER A 30 1.74 15.86 1.80
CA SER A 30 3.08 15.37 1.52
C SER A 30 3.07 13.90 1.91
N HIS A 31 3.20 13.01 0.92
CA HIS A 31 3.44 11.61 1.21
C HIS A 31 4.77 11.63 1.94
N SER A 32 4.75 11.40 3.27
CA SER A 32 5.97 11.00 3.95
C SER A 32 6.54 9.85 3.14
N ASP A 33 7.77 9.96 2.66
CA ASP A 33 8.48 8.86 2.00
C ASP A 33 8.68 7.77 3.06
N THR A 34 7.64 6.97 3.29
CA THR A 34 7.67 5.88 4.25
C THR A 34 8.57 4.82 3.67
N LEU A 35 9.74 4.65 4.28
CA LEU A 35 10.72 3.66 3.86
C LEU A 35 10.14 2.25 4.07
N ILE A 36 9.97 1.51 2.97
CA ILE A 36 9.56 0.10 2.99
C ILE A 36 10.81 -0.76 2.85
N THR A 37 11.16 -1.48 3.91
CA THR A 37 12.24 -2.47 3.87
C THR A 37 11.75 -3.75 3.21
N THR A 38 12.65 -4.49 2.58
CA THR A 38 12.32 -5.73 1.86
C THR A 38 13.31 -6.84 2.25
N SER A 39 12.80 -8.05 2.50
CA SER A 39 13.61 -9.24 2.74
C SER A 39 14.25 -9.74 1.44
N GLU A 40 15.21 -10.65 1.57
CA GLU A 40 15.60 -11.51 0.45
C GLU A 40 14.42 -12.41 0.02
N VAL A 41 14.50 -12.88 -1.23
CA VAL A 41 13.47 -13.77 -1.79
C VAL A 41 13.75 -15.20 -1.35
N VAL A 42 12.86 -15.79 -0.57
CA VAL A 42 12.91 -17.21 -0.22
C VAL A 42 12.13 -18.02 -1.26
N THR A 43 12.75 -19.09 -1.77
CA THR A 43 12.13 -19.99 -2.75
C THR A 43 12.08 -21.42 -2.21
N ASP A 44 10.92 -22.08 -2.31
CA ASP A 44 10.72 -23.50 -1.99
C ASP A 44 9.67 -24.08 -2.94
N ARG A 45 10.01 -25.20 -3.61
CA ARG A 45 9.11 -25.87 -4.57
C ARG A 45 8.48 -24.89 -5.56
N GLN A 46 9.33 -24.02 -6.13
CA GLN A 46 8.98 -22.92 -7.05
C GLN A 46 8.05 -21.84 -6.46
N SER A 47 7.56 -22.00 -5.23
CA SER A 47 6.87 -20.93 -4.53
C SER A 47 7.87 -19.91 -4.05
N LYS A 48 7.56 -18.63 -4.22
CA LYS A 48 8.43 -17.52 -3.81
C LYS A 48 7.76 -16.70 -2.72
N PHE A 49 8.53 -16.29 -1.73
CA PHE A 49 8.08 -15.50 -0.59
C PHE A 49 8.93 -14.25 -0.48
N ILE A 50 8.28 -13.10 -0.28
CA ILE A 50 8.94 -11.81 -0.14
C ILE A 50 8.27 -11.06 1.01
N GLY A 51 9.03 -10.73 2.04
CA GLY A 51 8.59 -9.91 3.16
C GLY A 51 8.90 -8.45 2.92
N ARG A 52 7.99 -7.59 3.38
CA ARG A 52 8.15 -6.14 3.41
C ARG A 52 7.73 -5.63 4.77
N ALA A 53 8.42 -4.63 5.30
CA ALA A 53 8.04 -4.00 6.55
C ALA A 53 8.20 -2.48 6.46
N ALA A 54 7.49 -1.76 7.31
CA ALA A 54 7.58 -0.31 7.41
C ALA A 54 7.18 0.15 8.82
N ARG A 55 7.72 1.31 9.23
CA ARG A 55 7.26 2.02 10.44
C ARG A 55 5.90 2.66 10.15
N ILE A 56 5.02 2.66 11.14
CA ILE A 56 3.69 3.30 11.09
C ILE A 56 3.45 4.11 12.36
N GLN A 57 2.75 5.23 12.23
CA GLN A 57 2.32 6.05 13.36
C GLN A 57 0.82 5.95 13.61
N SER A 58 0.06 5.50 12.62
CA SER A 58 -1.38 5.38 12.66
C SER A 58 -1.89 4.14 11.90
N LYS A 59 -3.17 3.83 12.08
CA LYS A 59 -3.86 2.82 11.27
C LYS A 59 -3.91 3.22 9.80
N GLU A 60 -4.10 4.51 9.53
CA GLU A 60 -4.16 5.09 8.19
C GLU A 60 -2.83 4.88 7.45
N ASP A 61 -1.68 5.00 8.13
CA ASP A 61 -0.37 4.69 7.54
C ASP A 61 -0.31 3.22 7.11
N ALA A 62 -0.77 2.30 7.96
CA ALA A 62 -0.80 0.88 7.66
C ALA A 62 -1.67 0.59 6.42
N GLU A 63 -2.84 1.22 6.32
CA GLU A 63 -3.75 1.10 5.16
C GLU A 63 -3.14 1.68 3.87
N ASN A 64 -2.48 2.85 3.96
CA ASN A 64 -1.80 3.49 2.84
C ASN A 64 -0.63 2.63 2.32
N ILE A 65 0.24 2.13 3.21
CA ILE A 65 1.36 1.26 2.84
C ILE A 65 0.85 -0.04 2.23
N LEU A 66 -0.20 -0.63 2.80
CA LEU A 66 -0.81 -1.85 2.26
C LEU A 66 -1.34 -1.62 0.83
N LYS A 67 -1.96 -0.47 0.58
CA LYS A 67 -2.41 -0.08 -0.76
C LYS A 67 -1.21 0.07 -1.72
N THR A 68 -0.17 0.80 -1.31
CA THR A 68 1.06 0.98 -2.10
C THR A 68 1.68 -0.37 -2.48
N VAL A 69 1.81 -1.31 -1.52
CA VAL A 69 2.38 -2.65 -1.79
C VAL A 69 1.50 -3.44 -2.75
N ARG A 70 0.17 -3.39 -2.62
CA ARG A 70 -0.76 -4.08 -3.54
C ARG A 70 -0.69 -3.55 -4.98
N GLU A 71 -0.37 -2.28 -5.15
CA GLU A 71 -0.27 -1.63 -6.47
C GLU A 71 1.07 -1.90 -7.18
N MET A 72 2.09 -2.37 -6.45
CA MET A 72 3.40 -2.73 -7.04
C MET A 72 3.25 -3.76 -8.17
N LYS A 73 3.89 -3.49 -9.32
CA LYS A 73 3.79 -4.33 -10.53
C LYS A 73 4.12 -5.80 -10.27
N ALA A 74 5.14 -6.08 -9.43
CA ALA A 74 5.52 -7.44 -9.07
C ALA A 74 4.46 -8.14 -8.23
N VAL A 75 3.81 -7.41 -7.31
CA VAL A 75 2.82 -7.94 -6.38
C VAL A 75 1.48 -8.22 -7.07
N ARG A 76 1.09 -7.41 -8.05
CA ARG A 76 -0.18 -7.58 -8.79
C ARG A 76 -0.37 -8.95 -9.44
N LYS A 77 0.73 -9.64 -9.78
CA LYS A 77 0.73 -10.98 -10.40
C LYS A 77 0.89 -12.12 -9.38
N ALA A 78 1.02 -11.81 -8.09
CA ALA A 78 1.19 -12.81 -7.05
C ALA A 78 -0.13 -13.54 -6.75
N SER A 79 -0.03 -14.82 -6.40
CA SER A 79 -1.18 -15.65 -6.01
C SER A 79 -1.80 -15.19 -4.70
N HIS A 80 -0.96 -14.74 -3.76
CA HIS A 80 -1.35 -14.06 -2.53
C HIS A 80 -0.54 -12.78 -2.44
N ARG A 81 -1.20 -11.64 -2.64
CA ARG A 81 -0.57 -10.34 -2.88
C ARG A 81 -0.04 -9.73 -1.60
N ALA A 82 -0.86 -9.72 -0.54
CA ALA A 82 -0.55 -9.03 0.69
C ALA A 82 -1.26 -9.67 1.89
N MET A 83 -0.66 -10.75 2.43
CA MET A 83 -0.96 -11.18 3.81
C MET A 83 -0.18 -10.28 4.76
N TYR A 84 -0.81 -9.79 5.82
CA TYR A 84 -0.20 -8.73 6.63
C TYR A 84 -0.60 -8.81 8.09
N ALA A 85 0.19 -8.16 8.93
CA ALA A 85 -0.17 -7.79 10.28
C ALA A 85 0.48 -6.45 10.62
N TRP A 86 -0.16 -5.67 11.48
CA TRP A 86 0.39 -4.43 12.01
C TRP A 86 0.05 -4.28 13.49
N ARG A 87 0.94 -3.59 14.21
CA ARG A 87 0.74 -3.18 15.61
C ARG A 87 1.16 -1.73 15.72
N ASN A 88 0.30 -0.90 16.28
CA ASN A 88 0.55 0.51 16.55
C ASN A 88 0.20 0.77 18.01
N CYS A 89 1.03 1.54 18.71
CA CYS A 89 0.88 1.77 20.14
C CYS A 89 0.78 3.27 20.47
N PRO A 90 -0.27 3.97 20.01
CA PRO A 90 -0.47 5.37 20.37
C PRO A 90 -0.84 5.46 21.85
N ASN A 91 -0.16 6.33 22.61
CA ASN A 91 -0.49 6.63 24.02
C ASN A 91 -0.58 5.39 24.93
N ASN A 92 0.28 4.38 24.72
CA ASN A 92 0.29 3.10 25.45
C ASN A 92 -0.93 2.18 25.24
N GLU A 93 -1.86 2.52 24.35
CA GLU A 93 -2.91 1.60 23.93
C GLU A 93 -2.46 0.82 22.69
N ILE A 94 -2.72 -0.49 22.63
CA ILE A 94 -2.30 -1.32 21.50
C ILE A 94 -3.45 -1.43 20.51
N ALA A 95 -3.28 -0.84 19.33
CA ALA A 95 -4.10 -1.11 18.16
C ALA A 95 -3.39 -2.12 17.25
N GLU A 96 -4.14 -3.07 16.72
CA GLU A 96 -3.58 -4.13 15.87
C GLU A 96 -4.57 -4.59 14.81
N GLY A 97 -4.05 -5.10 13.70
CA GLY A 97 -4.85 -5.61 12.60
C GLY A 97 -4.08 -6.60 11.75
N MET A 98 -4.80 -7.46 11.02
CA MET A 98 -4.21 -8.51 10.18
C MET A 98 -5.11 -8.87 9.01
N GLY A 99 -4.54 -9.53 8.00
CA GLY A 99 -5.27 -10.07 6.86
C GLY A 99 -4.53 -11.21 6.18
N ASN A 100 -5.30 -12.17 5.65
CA ASN A 100 -4.76 -13.39 5.05
C ASN A 100 -4.54 -13.30 3.53
N ASP A 101 -5.32 -12.50 2.81
CA ASP A 101 -5.29 -12.37 1.34
C ASP A 101 -5.23 -13.72 0.58
N GLY A 102 -6.16 -14.62 0.92
CA GLY A 102 -6.27 -15.96 0.35
C GLY A 102 -5.29 -17.00 0.93
N GLU A 103 -4.31 -16.59 1.73
CA GLU A 103 -3.42 -17.49 2.46
C GLU A 103 -3.95 -17.73 3.88
N SER A 104 -4.92 -18.64 4.00
CA SER A 104 -5.61 -18.90 5.27
C SER A 104 -4.64 -19.15 6.43
N GLY A 105 -4.80 -18.37 7.50
CA GLY A 105 -3.99 -18.44 8.72
C GLY A 105 -2.76 -17.54 8.75
N ALA A 106 -2.31 -16.99 7.61
CA ALA A 106 -1.07 -16.21 7.55
C ALA A 106 -1.11 -14.91 8.38
N GLY A 107 -2.22 -14.19 8.37
CA GLY A 107 -2.39 -12.95 9.12
C GLY A 107 -2.24 -13.17 10.63
N MET A 108 -2.86 -14.23 11.16
CA MET A 108 -2.73 -14.60 12.58
C MET A 108 -1.30 -15.03 12.92
N VAL A 109 -0.65 -15.78 12.03
CA VAL A 109 0.76 -16.18 12.19
C VAL A 109 1.68 -14.96 12.27
N LEU A 110 1.49 -13.97 11.39
CA LEU A 110 2.25 -12.72 11.40
C LEU A 110 1.95 -11.88 12.65
N LEU A 111 0.69 -11.75 13.05
CA LEU A 111 0.31 -10.98 14.22
C LEU A 111 0.89 -11.58 15.51
N ASN A 112 0.80 -12.89 15.68
CA ASN A 112 1.39 -13.58 16.82
C ASN A 112 2.91 -13.44 16.85
N MET A 113 3.57 -13.44 15.69
CA MET A 113 5.01 -13.16 15.60
C MET A 113 5.33 -11.74 16.11
N LEU A 114 4.57 -10.72 15.69
CA LEU A 114 4.77 -9.34 16.16
C LEU A 114 4.54 -9.23 17.68
N ARG A 115 3.53 -9.92 18.23
CA ARG A 115 3.24 -9.94 19.67
C ARG A 115 4.36 -10.60 20.48
N GLN A 116 4.82 -11.78 20.05
CA GLN A 116 5.86 -12.55 20.76
C GLN A 116 7.22 -11.84 20.78
N SER A 117 7.55 -11.12 19.71
CA SER A 117 8.79 -10.35 19.61
C SER A 117 8.63 -8.88 20.02
N ASP A 118 7.49 -8.52 20.60
CA ASP A 118 7.09 -7.17 21.01
C ASP A 118 7.39 -6.05 20.00
N TRP A 119 7.21 -6.34 18.70
CA TRP A 119 7.30 -5.33 17.65
C TRP A 119 6.08 -4.41 17.71
N ARG A 120 6.34 -3.09 17.73
CA ARG A 120 5.32 -2.03 17.84
C ARG A 120 5.59 -0.94 16.80
N ASN A 121 4.55 -0.19 16.44
CA ASN A 121 4.60 0.88 15.45
C ASN A 121 5.15 0.40 14.09
N VAL A 122 4.74 -0.80 13.69
CA VAL A 122 5.17 -1.43 12.43
C VAL A 122 4.00 -2.11 11.71
N ILE A 123 4.13 -2.17 10.40
CA ILE A 123 3.39 -3.09 9.53
C ILE A 123 4.38 -4.06 8.89
N VAL A 124 3.98 -5.33 8.79
CA VAL A 124 4.68 -6.34 7.98
C VAL A 124 3.70 -6.94 6.98
N ILE A 125 4.16 -7.08 5.74
CA ILE A 125 3.39 -7.57 4.59
C ILE A 125 4.23 -8.63 3.90
N VAL A 126 3.63 -9.79 3.64
CA VAL A 126 4.26 -10.87 2.89
C VAL A 126 3.49 -11.08 1.58
N THR A 127 4.24 -11.22 0.50
CA THR A 127 3.73 -11.60 -0.81
C THR A 127 4.18 -13.02 -1.11
N ARG A 128 3.25 -13.88 -1.58
CA ARG A 128 3.56 -15.24 -2.02
C ARG A 128 3.16 -15.47 -3.47
N PHE A 129 4.08 -16.04 -4.24
CA PHE A 129 3.83 -16.59 -5.56
C PHE A 129 3.70 -18.11 -5.45
N TYR A 130 2.58 -18.68 -5.88
CA TYR A 130 2.37 -20.13 -5.84
C TYR A 130 3.20 -20.84 -6.92
N GLY A 131 3.93 -21.88 -6.53
CA GLY A 131 4.82 -22.66 -7.40
C GLY A 131 4.22 -23.91 -8.02
N GLY A 132 2.90 -24.07 -8.05
CA GLY A 132 2.24 -25.25 -8.63
C GLY A 132 2.08 -26.45 -7.68
N LYS A 133 2.84 -26.52 -6.57
CA LYS A 133 2.73 -27.60 -5.57
C LYS A 133 2.33 -27.05 -4.18
N PRO A 134 1.42 -27.72 -3.44
CA PRO A 134 1.07 -27.31 -2.08
C PRO A 134 2.27 -27.53 -1.14
N LEU A 135 2.56 -26.52 -0.32
CA LEU A 135 3.62 -26.59 0.70
C LEU A 135 3.11 -27.10 2.06
N GLY A 136 1.79 -27.21 2.25
CA GLY A 136 1.23 -27.55 3.56
C GLY A 136 1.69 -26.56 4.63
N PRO A 137 2.00 -27.01 5.86
CA PRO A 137 2.45 -26.14 6.95
C PRO A 137 3.78 -25.40 6.69
N ASP A 138 4.65 -25.92 5.81
CA ASP A 138 5.98 -25.34 5.56
C ASP A 138 5.92 -23.89 5.09
N ARG A 139 4.84 -23.50 4.39
CA ARG A 139 4.62 -22.11 3.96
C ARG A 139 4.67 -21.12 5.12
N PHE A 140 4.18 -21.49 6.30
CA PHE A 140 4.19 -20.62 7.47
C PHE A 140 5.58 -20.45 8.08
N ARG A 141 6.50 -21.40 7.86
CA ARG A 141 7.91 -21.23 8.20
C ARG A 141 8.53 -20.14 7.34
N HIS A 142 8.29 -20.20 6.03
CA HIS A 142 8.80 -19.19 5.07
C HIS A 142 8.19 -17.81 5.29
N ILE A 143 6.87 -17.73 5.49
CA ILE A 143 6.16 -16.48 5.80
C ILE A 143 6.77 -15.78 7.01
N ARG A 144 7.01 -16.53 8.10
CA ARG A 144 7.65 -15.97 9.31
C ARG A 144 9.10 -15.57 9.08
N ALA A 145 9.85 -16.35 8.31
CA ALA A 145 11.26 -16.06 8.04
C ALA A 145 11.42 -14.73 7.28
N VAL A 146 10.73 -14.58 6.14
CA VAL A 146 10.82 -13.35 5.34
C VAL A 146 10.23 -12.14 6.04
N ALA A 147 9.19 -12.33 6.86
CA ALA A 147 8.60 -11.25 7.66
C ALA A 147 9.58 -10.74 8.71
N ARG A 148 10.26 -11.64 9.44
CA ARG A 148 11.27 -11.29 10.43
C ARG A 148 12.45 -10.56 9.80
N GLU A 149 12.98 -11.09 8.70
CA GLU A 149 14.11 -10.47 8.01
C GLU A 149 13.79 -9.05 7.51
N ALA A 150 12.57 -8.82 7.02
CA ALA A 150 12.14 -7.47 6.63
C ALA A 150 12.05 -6.52 7.83
N LEU A 151 11.58 -7.00 8.99
CA LEU A 151 11.50 -6.22 10.23
C LEU A 151 12.89 -5.89 10.80
N GLU A 152 13.84 -6.82 10.72
CA GLU A 152 15.23 -6.61 11.18
C GLU A 152 15.98 -5.53 10.38
N LYS A 153 15.48 -5.19 9.19
CA LYS A 153 16.02 -4.11 8.34
C LYS A 153 15.42 -2.72 8.65
N LEU A 154 14.47 -2.59 9.60
CA LEU A 154 13.77 -1.33 9.98
C LEU A 154 14.49 -0.49 11.04
#